data_AF-A0A2S0QZY2-F1
#
_entry.id   AF-A0A2S0QZY2-F1
#
_cell.length_a   1.000
_cell.length_b   1.000
_cell.length_c   1.000
_cell.angle_alpha   90.00
_cell.angle_beta   90.00
_cell.angle_gamma   90.00
#
_symmetry.space_group_name_H-M   'P 1'
#
loop_
_entity.id
_entity.type
_entity.pdbx_description
1 polymer ?
#
loop_
_entity_poly.entity_id
_entity_poly.type
_entity_poly.pdbx_seq_one_letter_code
_entity_poly.pdbx_strand_id
1 'polypeptide(L)'
;MGQKWNRLPGSRREPPGIERTILRKLPLVAVWGTALALLPALIARALWSASASTEAYRAMQWADIWALGSVTLFWAALLTVCIFCVVVLVMKGPAYIADRYDLPDSDRPR
;
A
#
# COMPACT_ATOMS: atom_id res chain seq x y z
N MET A 1 -6.48 -13.39 32.12
CA MET A 1 -5.73 -14.57 31.66
C MET A 1 -5.69 -14.54 30.14
N GLY A 2 -4.52 -14.27 29.57
CA GLY A 2 -4.37 -13.94 28.15
C GLY A 2 -4.81 -15.09 27.24
N GLN A 3 -5.74 -14.80 26.33
CA GLN A 3 -6.09 -15.68 25.22
C GLN A 3 -4.80 -15.93 24.42
N LYS A 4 -4.21 -17.11 24.61
CA LYS A 4 -3.08 -17.54 23.79
C LYS A 4 -3.61 -17.73 22.38
N TRP A 5 -2.96 -17.12 21.41
CA TRP A 5 -3.20 -17.24 19.96
C TRP A 5 -3.11 -18.70 19.50
N ASN A 6 -4.13 -19.50 19.80
CA ASN A 6 -4.12 -20.93 19.61
C ASN A 6 -4.55 -21.25 18.18
N ARG A 7 -3.74 -22.02 17.46
CA ARG A 7 -4.00 -22.39 16.07
C ARG A 7 -4.88 -23.63 16.02
N LEU A 8 -5.67 -23.76 14.96
CA LEU A 8 -6.41 -24.99 14.72
C LEU A 8 -5.44 -26.17 14.55
N PRO A 9 -5.61 -27.26 15.32
CA PRO A 9 -4.84 -28.48 15.10
C PRO A 9 -5.17 -29.03 13.71
N GLY A 10 -4.15 -29.39 12.93
CA GLY A 10 -4.31 -29.89 11.56
C GLY A 10 -4.41 -28.82 10.46
N SER A 11 -4.22 -27.53 10.77
CA SER A 11 -4.27 -26.49 9.73
C SER A 11 -3.09 -26.62 8.75
N ARG A 12 -3.41 -26.68 7.45
CA ARG A 12 -2.41 -26.62 6.36
C ARG A 12 -2.07 -25.16 6.09
N ARG A 13 -0.79 -24.84 5.96
CA ARG A 13 -0.34 -23.50 5.53
C ARG A 13 -0.24 -23.45 4.02
N GLU A 14 -0.85 -22.43 3.43
CA GLU A 14 -0.61 -22.12 2.03
C GLU A 14 0.81 -21.56 1.81
N PRO A 15 1.46 -21.90 0.70
CA PRO A 15 2.79 -21.39 0.39
C PRO A 15 2.77 -19.85 0.24
N PRO A 16 3.85 -19.16 0.64
CA PRO A 16 3.94 -17.71 0.51
C PRO A 16 3.87 -17.31 -0.96
N GLY A 17 2.92 -16.44 -1.32
CA GLY A 17 2.75 -15.95 -2.69
C GLY A 17 3.50 -14.66 -2.97
N ILE A 18 3.19 -14.07 -4.13
CA ILE A 18 3.82 -12.86 -4.68
C ILE A 18 3.58 -11.63 -3.77
N GLU A 19 2.50 -11.64 -2.97
CA GLU A 19 2.14 -10.57 -2.04
C GLU A 19 3.28 -10.17 -1.09
N ARG A 20 4.06 -11.16 -0.61
CA ARG A 20 5.19 -10.91 0.29
C ARG A 20 6.36 -10.23 -0.42
N THR A 21 6.58 -10.58 -1.68
CA THR A 21 7.63 -9.99 -2.50
C THR A 21 7.28 -8.54 -2.83
N ILE A 22 6.02 -8.28 -3.18
CA ILE A 22 5.51 -6.93 -3.45
C ILE A 22 5.66 -6.06 -2.20
N LEU A 23 5.18 -6.52 -1.03
CA LEU A 23 5.26 -5.74 0.20
C LEU A 23 6.69 -5.39 0.64
N ARG A 24 7.67 -6.28 0.37
CA ARG A 24 9.08 -5.98 0.65
C ARG A 24 9.67 -4.94 -0.30
N LYS A 25 9.25 -4.92 -1.56
CA LYS A 25 9.73 -3.99 -2.58
C LYS A 25 8.97 -2.66 -2.56
N LEU A 26 7.75 -2.64 -2.01
CA LEU A 26 6.90 -1.47 -1.90
C LEU A 26 7.60 -0.22 -1.33
N PRO A 27 8.34 -0.27 -0.21
CA PRO A 27 9.02 0.93 0.31
C PRO A 27 10.08 1.46 -0.65
N LEU A 28 10.79 0.57 -1.35
CA LEU A 28 11.78 0.97 -2.34
C LEU A 28 11.11 1.64 -3.55
N VAL A 29 10.01 1.05 -4.05
CA VAL A 29 9.21 1.62 -5.14
C VAL A 29 8.62 2.97 -4.74
N ALA A 30 8.19 3.13 -3.49
CA ALA A 30 7.69 4.39 -2.96
C ALA A 30 8.76 5.49 -3.02
N VAL A 31 9.99 5.19 -2.59
CA VAL A 31 11.10 6.15 -2.63
C VAL A 31 11.48 6.50 -4.07
N TRP A 32 11.65 5.52 -4.95
CA TRP A 32 12.04 5.79 -6.34
C TRP A 32 10.94 6.50 -7.13
N GLY A 33 9.67 6.10 -6.95
CA GLY A 33 8.56 6.73 -7.65
C GLY A 33 8.28 8.15 -7.18
N THR A 34 8.44 8.43 -5.88
CA THR A 34 8.35 9.82 -5.38
C THR A 34 9.50 10.69 -5.86
N ALA A 35 10.73 10.17 -5.83
CA ALA A 35 11.89 10.88 -6.38
C ALA A 35 11.70 11.21 -7.86
N LEU A 36 11.19 10.25 -8.65
CA LEU A 36 10.89 10.45 -10.07
C LEU A 36 9.78 11.48 -10.31
N ALA A 37 8.72 11.46 -9.49
CA ALA A 37 7.61 12.40 -9.60
C ALA A 37 7.99 13.85 -9.22
N LEU A 38 8.97 14.02 -8.32
CA LEU A 38 9.49 15.34 -7.93
C LEU A 38 10.57 15.89 -8.87
N LEU A 39 11.21 15.01 -9.65
CA LEU A 39 12.31 15.35 -10.55
C LEU A 39 11.99 16.52 -11.51
N PRO A 40 10.81 16.58 -12.17
CA PRO A 40 10.47 17.68 -13.07
C PRO A 40 10.42 19.04 -12.36
N ALA A 41 9.88 19.09 -11.14
CA ALA A 41 9.83 20.31 -10.33
C ALA A 41 11.23 20.76 -9.89
N LEU A 42 12.11 19.81 -9.54
CA LEU A 42 13.50 20.10 -9.20
C LEU A 42 14.30 20.61 -10.41
N ILE A 43 14.12 20.02 -11.59
CA ILE A 43 14.74 20.48 -12.84
C ILE A 43 14.24 21.89 -13.18
N ALA A 44 12.93 22.13 -13.08
CA ALA A 44 12.35 23.45 -13.33
C ALA A 44 12.98 24.52 -12.42
N ARG A 45 13.17 24.23 -11.13
CA ARG A 45 13.86 25.11 -10.19
C ARG A 45 15.34 25.30 -10.51
N ALA A 46 16.05 24.24 -10.89
CA ALA A 46 17.47 24.32 -11.20
C ALA A 46 17.75 25.21 -12.43
N LEU A 47 16.90 25.15 -13.45
CA LEU A 47 17.11 25.86 -14.72
C LEU A 47 16.56 27.30 -14.71
N TRP A 48 15.44 27.56 -14.03
CA TRP A 48 14.74 28.86 -14.10
C TRP A 48 14.79 29.70 -12.83
N SER A 49 15.49 29.26 -11.77
CA SER A 49 15.58 30.03 -10.50
C SER A 49 16.26 31.40 -10.64
N ALA A 50 17.12 31.60 -11.65
CA ALA A 50 17.81 32.87 -11.88
C ALA A 50 17.03 33.84 -12.80
N SER A 51 15.95 33.39 -13.44
CA SER A 51 15.17 34.23 -14.37
C SER A 51 14.03 34.97 -13.66
N ALA A 52 13.98 36.29 -13.80
CA ALA A 52 12.93 37.14 -13.24
C ALA A 52 11.72 37.33 -14.18
N SER A 53 11.57 36.49 -15.21
CA SER A 53 10.49 36.62 -16.19
C SER A 53 9.18 36.00 -15.70
N THR A 54 8.06 36.68 -15.95
CA THR A 54 6.70 36.21 -15.59
C THR A 54 6.38 34.83 -16.20
N GLU A 55 6.93 34.53 -17.37
CA GLU A 55 6.76 33.25 -18.05
C GLU A 55 7.46 32.10 -17.30
N ALA A 56 8.64 32.35 -16.73
CA ALA A 56 9.38 31.36 -15.94
C ALA A 56 8.62 31.00 -14.65
N TYR A 57 8.05 32.01 -13.97
CA TYR A 57 7.21 31.77 -12.79
C TYR A 57 5.96 30.94 -13.10
N ARG A 58 5.28 31.21 -14.22
CA ARG A 58 4.12 30.40 -14.65
C ARG A 58 4.53 28.97 -14.95
N ALA A 59 5.63 28.76 -15.68
CA ALA A 59 6.11 27.42 -16.01
C ALA A 59 6.45 26.62 -14.73
N MET A 60 7.09 27.26 -13.75
CA MET A 60 7.42 26.63 -12.47
C MET A 60 6.18 26.29 -11.64
N GLN A 61 5.19 27.18 -11.62
CA GLN A 61 3.92 26.92 -10.94
C GLN A 61 3.17 25.72 -11.55
N TRP A 62 3.12 25.62 -12.89
CA TRP A 62 2.54 24.46 -13.56
C TRP A 62 3.31 23.18 -13.24
N ALA A 63 4.65 23.21 -13.27
CA ALA A 63 5.48 22.06 -12.90
C ALA A 63 5.21 21.59 -11.46
N ASP A 64 5.08 22.52 -10.51
CA ASP A 64 4.77 22.21 -9.11
C ASP A 64 3.36 21.59 -8.96
N ILE A 65 2.35 22.10 -9.68
CA ILE A 65 0.98 21.53 -9.66
C ILE A 65 0.98 20.09 -10.19
N TRP A 66 1.62 19.84 -11.33
CA TRP A 66 1.69 18.50 -11.92
C TRP A 66 2.49 17.53 -11.04
N ALA A 67 3.60 17.98 -10.46
CA ALA A 67 4.41 17.17 -9.54
C ALA A 67 3.60 16.78 -8.29
N LEU A 68 2.92 17.73 -7.64
CA LEU A 68 2.09 17.45 -6.47
C LEU A 68 0.93 16.51 -6.82
N GLY A 69 0.27 16.71 -7.96
CA GLY A 69 -0.79 15.83 -8.44
C GLY A 69 -0.28 14.40 -8.68
N SER A 70 0.88 14.27 -9.34
CA SER A 70 1.50 12.98 -9.63
C SER A 70 1.91 12.24 -8.35
N VAL A 71 2.57 12.92 -7.41
CA VAL A 71 2.96 12.33 -6.11
C VAL A 71 1.72 11.86 -5.34
N THR A 72 0.68 12.69 -5.27
CA THR A 72 -0.55 12.36 -4.55
C THR A 72 -1.24 11.13 -5.16
N LEU A 73 -1.36 11.08 -6.50
CA LEU A 73 -1.93 9.95 -7.22
C LEU A 73 -1.08 8.68 -7.00
N PHE A 74 0.24 8.80 -7.07
CA PHE A 74 1.16 7.67 -6.87
C PHE A 74 1.05 7.08 -5.46
N TRP A 75 0.95 7.92 -4.43
CA TRP A 75 0.74 7.48 -3.05
C TRP A 75 -0.61 6.79 -2.87
N ALA A 76 -1.68 7.32 -3.45
CA ALA A 76 -2.99 6.68 -3.42
C ALA A 76 -2.96 5.27 -4.06
N ALA A 77 -2.27 5.13 -5.20
CA ALA A 77 -2.08 3.84 -5.86
C ALA A 77 -1.26 2.87 -5.00
N LEU A 78 -0.15 3.33 -4.39
CA LEU A 78 0.67 2.52 -3.50
C LEU A 78 -0.09 2.03 -2.26
N LEU A 79 -0.89 2.92 -1.65
CA LEU A 79 -1.73 2.55 -0.52
C LEU A 79 -2.74 1.47 -0.92
N THR A 80 -3.38 1.62 -2.08
CA THR A 80 -4.32 0.61 -2.60
C THR A 80 -3.65 -0.75 -2.77
N VAL A 81 -2.46 -0.80 -3.39
CA VAL A 81 -1.69 -2.04 -3.58
C VAL A 81 -1.24 -2.64 -2.26
N CYS A 82 -0.80 -1.80 -1.31
CA CYS A 82 -0.40 -2.22 0.03
C CYS A 82 -1.57 -2.89 0.76
N ILE A 83 -2.73 -2.23 0.79
CA ILE A 83 -3.95 -2.75 1.42
C ILE A 83 -4.33 -4.09 0.78
N PHE A 84 -4.33 -4.18 -0.55
CA PHE A 84 -4.63 -5.43 -1.25
C PHE A 84 -3.69 -6.57 -0.83
N CYS A 85 -2.38 -6.34 -0.79
CA CYS A 85 -1.42 -7.36 -0.38
C CYS A 85 -1.59 -7.77 1.09
N VAL A 86 -1.90 -6.81 1.97
CA VAL A 86 -2.18 -7.08 3.39
C VAL A 86 -3.45 -7.92 3.54
N VAL A 87 -4.52 -7.61 2.80
CA VAL A 87 -5.75 -8.40 2.80
C VAL A 87 -5.46 -9.84 2.37
N VAL A 88 -4.71 -10.05 1.29
CA VAL A 88 -4.33 -11.41 0.85
C VAL A 88 -3.49 -12.13 1.90
N LEU A 89 -2.59 -11.44 2.59
CA LEU A 89 -1.82 -12.02 3.70
C LEU A 89 -2.71 -12.43 4.88
N VAL A 90 -3.74 -11.64 5.20
CA VAL A 90 -4.70 -11.95 6.25
C VAL A 90 -5.55 -13.15 5.85
N MET A 91 -6.03 -13.19 4.59
CA MET A 91 -6.81 -14.31 4.05
C MET A 91 -6.02 -15.62 4.07
N LYS A 92 -4.72 -15.59 3.74
CA LYS A 92 -3.81 -16.74 3.85
C LYS A 92 -3.23 -16.95 5.25
N GLY A 93 -3.61 -16.13 6.21
CA GLY A 93 -3.06 -16.13 7.56
C GLY A 93 -3.19 -17.49 8.25
N PRO A 94 -2.42 -17.73 9.34
CA PRO A 94 -2.59 -18.97 10.10
C PRO A 94 -4.03 -19.08 10.61
N ALA A 95 -4.60 -20.28 10.54
CA ALA A 95 -5.94 -20.56 11.06
C ALA A 95 -5.94 -20.43 12.59
N TYR A 96 -6.15 -19.21 13.09
CA TYR A 96 -6.42 -18.97 14.49
C TYR A 96 -7.83 -19.44 14.80
N ILE A 97 -8.01 -20.03 15.97
CA ILE A 97 -9.33 -20.45 16.44
C ILE A 97 -10.19 -19.20 16.58
N ALA A 98 -11.24 -19.11 15.75
CA ALA A 98 -12.28 -18.10 15.90
C ALA A 98 -13.12 -18.41 17.16
N ASP A 99 -13.79 -17.41 17.70
CA ASP A 99 -14.78 -17.62 18.74
C ASP A 99 -15.79 -18.65 18.25
N ARG A 100 -15.91 -19.75 19.01
CA ARG A 100 -16.83 -20.82 18.65
C ARG A 100 -18.24 -20.27 18.84
N TYR A 101 -19.03 -20.25 17.78
CA TYR A 101 -20.47 -20.12 17.93
C TYR A 101 -21.01 -21.45 18.44
N ASP A 102 -21.70 -21.42 19.58
CA ASP A 102 -22.47 -22.58 20.04
C ASP A 102 -23.62 -22.77 19.06
N LEU A 103 -23.48 -23.72 18.14
CA LEU A 103 -24.58 -24.13 17.27
C LEU A 103 -25.45 -25.09 18.10
N PRO A 104 -26.72 -24.75 18.38
CA PRO A 104 -27.63 -25.72 18.99
C PRO A 104 -27.85 -26.83 17.96
N ASP A 105 -27.23 -27.98 18.17
CA ASP A 105 -27.45 -29.18 17.37
C ASP A 105 -28.95 -29.54 17.47
N SER A 106 -29.65 -29.45 16.34
CA SER A 106 -30.98 -30.03 16.18
C SER A 106 -30.81 -31.33 15.42
N ASP A 107 -30.90 -32.47 16.12
CA ASP A 107 -30.84 -33.81 15.54
C ASP A 107 -31.94 -34.10 14.50
N ARG A 108 -32.87 -33.16 14.28
CA ARG A 108 -33.97 -33.29 13.32
C ARG A 108 -34.06 -32.03 12.45
N PRO A 109 -34.11 -32.18 11.11
CA PRO A 109 -34.48 -31.07 10.24
C PRO A 109 -35.95 -30.70 10.52
N ARG A 110 -36.23 -29.40 10.59
CA ARG A 110 -37.60 -28.86 10.59
C ARG A 110 -37.97 -28.41 9.19
#